data_AF-B1P7G9-F1
#
_entry.id   AF-B1P7G9-F1
#
_cell.length_a   1.000
_cell.length_b   1.000
_cell.length_c   1.000
_cell.angle_alpha   90.00
_cell.angle_beta   90.00
_cell.angle_gamma   90.00
#
_symmetry.space_group_name_H-M   'P 1'
#
loop_
_entity.id
_entity.type
_entity.pdbx_description
1 polymer ?
#
loop_
_entity_poly.entity_id
_entity_poly.type
_entity_poly.pdbx_seq_one_letter_code
_entity_poly.pdbx_strand_id
1 'polypeptide(L)'
;TYDGLSLAWASAQWLASQIGALTLFATHYFELTELPNQLPHLANVHLDAVEHGDSIAFMHAVQEGAASKSYGLAVAGLAGVPKTVIKNARAKLSQLELLSQQQPNGSKSSTVDIANQLSLIPDPSEVEQALAAIDPDDLTPRQALEALYRLKKLM
;
A
#
# COMPACT_ATOMS: atom_id res chain seq x y z
N THR A 1 4.88 6.64 -8.50
CA THR A 1 6.25 6.14 -8.73
C THR A 1 6.93 6.02 -7.39
N TYR A 2 7.57 4.87 -7.12
CA TYR A 2 8.17 4.59 -5.82
C TYR A 2 9.34 5.53 -5.50
N ASP A 3 10.14 5.90 -6.50
CA ASP A 3 11.23 6.86 -6.34
C ASP A 3 10.76 8.19 -5.75
N GLY A 4 9.58 8.67 -6.18
CA GLY A 4 8.99 9.91 -5.67
C GLY A 4 8.56 9.80 -4.22
N LEU A 5 7.95 8.68 -3.84
CA LEU A 5 7.59 8.39 -2.45
C LEU A 5 8.84 8.29 -1.56
N SER A 6 9.85 7.53 -1.99
CA SER A 6 11.11 7.35 -1.25
C SER A 6 11.83 8.67 -1.03
N LEU A 7 11.90 9.52 -2.06
CA LEU A 7 12.51 10.85 -1.95
C LEU A 7 11.72 11.76 -1.00
N ALA A 8 10.39 11.77 -1.11
CA ALA A 8 9.54 12.56 -0.23
C ALA A 8 9.68 12.14 1.24
N TRP A 9 9.71 10.83 1.49
CA TRP A 9 9.92 10.26 2.83
C TRP A 9 11.26 10.68 3.42
N ALA A 10 12.35 10.45 2.69
CA ALA A 10 13.70 10.80 3.15
C ALA A 10 13.82 12.32 3.39
N SER A 11 13.22 13.13 2.53
CA SER A 11 13.22 14.60 2.68
C SER A 11 12.46 15.05 3.92
N ALA A 12 11.25 14.50 4.16
CA ALA A 12 10.45 14.83 5.34
C ALA A 12 11.15 14.41 6.63
N GLN A 13 11.76 13.21 6.65
CA GLN A 13 12.55 12.73 7.79
C GLN A 13 13.78 13.61 8.05
N TRP A 14 14.50 14.01 7.00
CA TRP A 14 15.66 14.91 7.13
C TRP A 14 15.26 16.29 7.68
N LEU A 15 14.19 16.88 7.15
CA LEU A 15 13.65 18.16 7.61
C LEU A 15 13.30 18.11 9.10
N ALA A 16 12.64 17.05 9.54
CA ALA A 16 12.20 16.93 10.92
C ALA A 16 13.32 16.58 11.91
N SER A 17 14.27 15.72 11.53
CA SER A 17 15.30 15.21 12.44
C SER A 17 16.60 16.02 12.45
N GLN A 18 17.03 16.56 11.31
CA GLN A 18 18.31 17.26 11.17
C GLN A 18 18.16 18.77 11.18
N ILE A 19 17.14 19.31 10.49
CA ILE A 19 16.96 20.75 10.34
C ILE A 19 16.08 21.33 11.47
N GLY A 20 14.95 20.68 11.77
CA GLY A 20 14.04 21.12 12.82
C GLY A 20 13.29 22.43 12.53
N ALA A 21 13.18 22.83 11.27
CA ALA A 21 12.47 24.04 10.87
C ALA A 21 10.95 23.83 10.81
N LEU A 22 10.19 24.90 11.06
CA LEU A 22 8.73 24.91 10.86
C LEU A 22 8.41 24.60 9.40
N THR A 23 7.73 23.47 9.18
CA THR A 23 7.50 22.91 7.84
C THR A 23 6.02 22.56 7.67
N LEU A 24 5.43 22.99 6.56
CA LEU A 24 4.16 22.47 6.06
C LEU A 24 4.44 21.59 4.84
N PHE A 25 4.11 20.31 4.95
CA PHE A 25 4.38 19.32 3.91
C PHE A 25 3.07 18.83 3.28
N ALA A 26 2.63 19.47 2.21
CA ALA A 26 1.47 19.02 1.44
C ALA A 26 1.85 17.87 0.52
N THR A 27 1.15 16.74 0.61
CA THR A 27 1.46 15.53 -0.15
C THR A 27 0.19 14.79 -0.59
N HIS A 28 0.30 14.01 -1.67
CA HIS A 28 -0.71 13.06 -2.11
C HIS A 28 -0.33 11.61 -1.76
N TYR A 29 0.85 11.40 -1.18
CA TYR A 29 1.30 10.11 -0.69
C TYR A 29 0.69 9.84 0.68
N PHE A 30 -0.26 8.90 0.73
CA PHE A 30 -0.90 8.49 1.97
C PHE A 30 0.10 7.81 2.92
N GLU A 31 1.08 7.11 2.36
CA GLU A 31 2.12 6.40 3.10
C GLU A 31 2.87 7.33 4.08
N LEU A 32 3.07 8.60 3.71
CA LEU A 32 3.73 9.59 4.58
C LEU A 32 2.97 9.89 5.87
N THR A 33 1.67 9.55 5.97
CA THR A 33 0.90 9.77 7.21
C THR A 33 1.36 8.86 8.36
N GLU A 34 2.21 7.88 8.10
CA GLU A 34 2.82 7.04 9.14
C GLU A 34 4.06 7.69 9.80
N LEU A 35 4.66 8.73 9.18
CA LEU A 35 5.84 9.39 9.72
C LEU A 35 5.65 9.94 11.16
N PRO A 36 4.50 10.55 11.53
CA PRO A 36 4.24 10.97 12.90
C PRO A 36 4.27 9.86 13.95
N ASN A 37 4.09 8.60 13.56
CA ASN A 37 4.20 7.46 14.48
C ASN A 37 5.67 7.11 14.78
N GLN A 38 6.60 7.51 13.93
CA GLN A 38 8.02 7.16 14.02
C GLN A 38 8.88 8.31 14.55
N LEU A 39 8.49 9.56 14.30
CA LEU A 39 9.26 10.74 14.65
C LEU A 39 8.44 11.65 15.58
N PRO A 40 9.02 12.06 16.73
CA PRO A 40 8.36 13.01 17.61
C PRO A 40 8.21 14.38 16.92
N HIS A 41 7.18 15.14 17.32
CA HIS A 41 6.90 16.50 16.85
C HIS A 41 6.34 16.64 15.42
N LEU A 42 6.08 15.54 14.71
CA LEU A 42 5.29 15.57 13.48
C LEU A 42 3.81 15.37 13.83
N ALA A 43 2.93 15.99 13.04
CA ALA A 43 1.49 15.81 13.17
C ALA A 43 0.86 15.75 11.77
N ASN A 44 -0.12 14.87 11.60
CA ASN A 44 -0.94 14.85 10.41
C ASN A 44 -2.07 15.88 10.54
N VAL A 45 -2.28 16.60 9.45
CA VAL A 45 -3.48 17.40 9.22
C VAL A 45 -3.95 17.16 7.79
N HIS A 46 -5.25 17.26 7.55
CA HIS A 46 -5.82 17.11 6.22
C HIS A 46 -6.93 18.14 5.97
N LEU A 47 -7.27 18.34 4.70
CA LEU A 47 -8.43 19.13 4.31
C LEU A 47 -9.67 18.24 4.27
N ASP A 48 -10.73 18.68 4.93
CA ASP A 48 -11.99 17.95 4.99
C ASP A 48 -12.79 18.06 3.68
N ALA A 49 -13.42 16.95 3.31
CA ALA A 49 -14.25 16.83 2.13
C ALA A 49 -15.37 15.81 2.35
N VAL A 50 -16.59 16.23 1.99
CA VAL A 50 -17.81 15.43 2.14
C VAL A 50 -18.23 14.91 0.78
N GLU A 51 -18.47 13.60 0.70
CA GLU A 51 -19.07 12.98 -0.48
C GLU A 51 -20.60 13.00 -0.35
N HIS A 52 -21.27 13.48 -1.39
CA HIS A 52 -22.72 13.47 -1.51
C HIS A 52 -23.14 12.85 -2.84
N GLY A 53 -23.54 11.58 -2.81
CA GLY A 53 -23.89 10.81 -4.00
C GLY A 53 -22.72 10.69 -4.97
N ASP A 54 -22.90 11.22 -6.19
CA ASP A 54 -21.87 11.25 -7.26
C ASP A 54 -20.96 12.50 -7.18
N SER A 55 -21.13 13.37 -6.18
CA SER A 55 -20.43 14.66 -6.06
C SER A 55 -19.60 14.78 -4.78
N ILE A 56 -18.58 15.62 -4.81
CA ILE A 56 -17.73 15.96 -3.66
C ILE A 56 -17.84 17.44 -3.35
N ALA A 57 -17.98 17.76 -2.07
CA ALA A 57 -17.95 19.11 -1.54
C ALA A 57 -16.71 19.29 -0.68
N PHE A 58 -15.83 20.21 -1.07
CA PHE A 58 -14.64 20.57 -0.28
C PHE A 58 -15.05 21.55 0.81
N MET A 59 -14.84 21.19 2.07
CA MET A 59 -15.21 22.05 3.21
C MET A 59 -14.18 23.15 3.47
N HIS A 60 -13.00 23.04 2.85
CA HIS A 60 -11.84 23.93 3.06
C HIS A 60 -11.46 24.11 4.53
N ALA A 61 -11.86 23.17 5.39
CA ALA A 61 -11.52 23.14 6.79
C ALA A 61 -10.33 22.19 6.98
N VAL A 62 -9.32 22.64 7.72
CA VAL A 62 -8.21 21.79 8.15
C VAL A 62 -8.66 21.01 9.38
N GLN A 63 -8.45 19.69 9.37
CA GLN A 63 -8.75 18.80 10.48
C GLN A 63 -7.48 18.06 10.91
N GLU A 64 -7.40 17.71 12.19
CA GLU A 64 -6.30 16.91 12.73
C GLU A 64 -6.39 15.46 12.27
N GLY A 65 -5.24 14.79 12.22
CA GLY A 65 -5.12 13.40 11.82
C GLY A 65 -4.98 13.20 10.31
N ALA A 66 -4.79 11.94 9.91
CA ALA A 66 -4.72 11.52 8.52
C ALA A 66 -6.13 11.48 7.90
N ALA A 67 -6.22 11.73 6.59
CA ALA A 67 -7.47 11.55 5.87
C ALA A 67 -7.85 10.06 5.86
N SER A 68 -9.14 9.72 6.00
CA SER A 68 -9.60 8.32 6.02
C SER A 68 -9.69 7.68 4.63
N LYS A 69 -9.65 8.48 3.55
CA LYS A 69 -9.84 8.02 2.17
C LYS A 69 -9.21 8.98 1.16
N SER A 70 -8.84 8.42 -0.01
CA SER A 70 -8.45 9.20 -1.19
C SER A 70 -9.67 9.58 -2.02
N TYR A 71 -9.78 10.85 -2.39
CA TYR A 71 -10.90 11.39 -3.14
C TYR A 71 -10.69 11.41 -4.66
N GLY A 72 -9.64 10.75 -5.17
CA GLY A 72 -9.24 10.85 -6.58
C GLY A 72 -10.35 10.49 -7.59
N LEU A 73 -11.15 9.45 -7.30
CA LEU A 73 -12.27 9.07 -8.17
C LEU A 73 -13.41 10.10 -8.15
N ALA A 74 -13.68 10.71 -7.00
CA ALA A 74 -14.70 11.74 -6.87
C ALA A 74 -14.30 13.02 -7.61
N VAL A 75 -13.02 13.41 -7.49
CA VAL A 75 -12.43 14.54 -8.25
C VAL A 75 -12.49 14.28 -9.76
N ALA A 76 -12.18 13.05 -10.21
CA ALA A 76 -12.28 12.68 -11.62
C ALA A 76 -13.72 12.77 -12.14
N GLY A 77 -14.72 12.40 -11.33
CA GLY A 77 -16.13 12.61 -11.66
C GLY A 77 -16.48 14.08 -11.85
N LEU A 78 -15.99 14.95 -10.95
CA LEU A 78 -16.17 16.41 -11.06
C LEU A 78 -15.46 17.00 -12.29
N ALA A 79 -14.31 16.44 -12.68
CA ALA A 79 -13.56 16.84 -13.87
C ALA A 79 -14.23 16.43 -15.20
N GLY A 80 -15.36 15.72 -15.16
CA GLY A 80 -16.12 15.31 -16.34
C GLY A 80 -15.69 13.99 -16.95
N VAL A 81 -14.94 13.15 -16.22
CA VAL A 81 -14.61 11.80 -16.68
C VAL A 81 -15.90 10.97 -16.84
N PRO A 82 -16.07 10.21 -17.95
CA PRO A 82 -17.31 9.46 -18.18
C PRO A 82 -17.66 8.50 -17.05
N LYS A 83 -18.95 8.42 -16.70
CA LYS A 83 -19.46 7.58 -15.59
C LYS A 83 -19.06 6.11 -15.73
N THR A 84 -18.98 5.59 -16.95
CA THR A 84 -18.56 4.21 -17.23
C THR A 84 -17.09 3.97 -16.84
N VAL A 85 -16.22 4.95 -17.08
CA VAL A 85 -14.79 4.90 -16.70
C VAL A 85 -14.65 4.94 -15.18
N ILE A 86 -15.36 5.86 -14.50
CA ILE A 86 -15.36 5.95 -13.04
C ILE A 86 -15.87 4.65 -12.39
N LYS A 87 -16.93 4.04 -12.94
CA LYS A 87 -17.46 2.76 -12.46
C LYS A 87 -16.42 1.64 -12.55
N ASN A 88 -15.72 1.53 -13.68
CA ASN A 88 -14.67 0.53 -13.88
C ASN A 88 -13.47 0.78 -12.97
N ALA A 89 -13.07 2.04 -12.79
CA ALA A 89 -11.98 2.41 -11.89
C ALA A 89 -12.31 2.10 -10.43
N ARG A 90 -13.56 2.31 -10.00
CA ARG A 90 -14.04 1.91 -8.65
C ARG A 90 -13.98 0.40 -8.45
N ALA A 91 -14.41 -0.39 -9.44
CA ALA A 91 -14.30 -1.85 -9.38
C ALA A 91 -12.83 -2.30 -9.27
N LYS A 92 -11.92 -1.64 -10.01
CA LYS A 92 -10.49 -1.93 -9.94
C LYS A 92 -9.89 -1.57 -8.58
N LEU A 93 -10.28 -0.43 -8.01
CA LEU A 93 -9.86 -0.01 -6.66
C LEU A 93 -10.23 -1.06 -5.61
N SER A 94 -11.49 -1.50 -5.60
CA SER A 94 -11.94 -2.54 -4.65
C SER A 94 -11.17 -3.86 -4.81
N GLN A 95 -10.76 -4.22 -6.03
CA GLN A 95 -9.92 -5.38 -6.26
C GLN A 95 -8.52 -5.21 -5.66
N LEU A 96 -7.89 -4.04 -5.82
CA LEU A 96 -6.57 -3.73 -5.28
C LEU A 96 -6.57 -3.69 -3.75
N GLU A 97 -7.60 -3.11 -3.15
CA GLU A 97 -7.80 -3.10 -1.69
C GLU A 97 -7.96 -4.52 -1.13
N LEU A 98 -8.74 -5.37 -1.81
CA LEU A 98 -8.91 -6.76 -1.40
C LEU A 98 -7.60 -7.57 -1.49
N LEU A 99 -6.82 -7.37 -2.55
CA LEU A 99 -5.50 -7.99 -2.72
C LEU A 99 -4.54 -7.55 -1.60
N SER A 100 -4.61 -6.29 -1.18
CA SER A 100 -3.82 -5.78 -0.06
C SER A 100 -4.23 -6.38 1.29
N GLN A 101 -5.49 -6.82 1.45
CA GLN A 101 -6.01 -7.44 2.68
C GLN A 101 -5.80 -8.96 2.74
N GLN A 102 -5.59 -9.64 1.60
CA GLN A 102 -5.47 -11.09 1.52
C GLN A 102 -4.05 -11.62 1.71
N GLN A 103 -3.05 -10.77 1.98
CA GLN A 103 -1.76 -11.26 2.44
C GLN A 103 -1.89 -11.85 3.86
N PRO A 104 -1.56 -13.13 4.07
CA PRO A 104 -1.77 -13.80 5.35
C PRO A 104 -0.65 -13.45 6.32
N ASN A 105 -0.72 -12.28 6.92
CA ASN A 105 -0.18 -12.05 8.26
C ASN A 105 -1.13 -11.12 8.99
N GLY A 106 -1.86 -11.70 9.93
CA GLY A 106 -2.95 -11.04 10.63
C GLY A 106 -2.46 -9.91 11.53
N SER A 107 -2.97 -8.71 11.27
CA SER A 107 -3.48 -7.88 12.34
C SER A 107 -4.66 -7.06 11.80
N LYS A 108 -5.80 -7.14 12.50
CA LYS A 108 -6.92 -6.22 12.30
C LYS A 108 -6.51 -4.90 12.92
N SER A 109 -5.82 -4.10 12.14
CA SER A 109 -5.61 -2.69 12.39
C SER A 109 -5.50 -2.04 11.02
N SER A 110 -6.08 -0.85 10.88
CA SER A 110 -5.90 0.04 9.73
C SER A 110 -4.46 0.60 9.70
N THR A 111 -3.48 -0.27 9.89
CA THR A 111 -2.05 -0.03 9.90
C THR A 111 -1.51 -0.65 8.63
N VAL A 112 -1.14 0.21 7.68
CA VAL A 112 -0.27 -0.22 6.59
C VAL A 112 1.08 -0.52 7.25
N ASP A 113 1.35 -1.79 7.53
CA ASP A 113 2.61 -2.26 8.09
C ASP A 113 3.75 -1.96 7.09
N ILE A 114 4.34 -0.78 7.21
CA ILE A 114 5.46 -0.29 6.38
C ILE A 114 6.70 -1.19 6.50
N ALA A 115 6.84 -1.96 7.58
CA ALA A 115 7.95 -2.91 7.72
C ALA A 115 7.89 -4.04 6.66
N ASN A 116 6.71 -4.38 6.13
CA ASN A 116 6.56 -5.44 5.13
C ASN A 116 6.54 -4.91 3.68
N GLN A 117 6.23 -3.63 3.45
CA GLN A 117 6.23 -3.07 2.09
C GLN A 117 7.63 -2.71 1.57
N LEU A 118 8.62 -2.54 2.45
CA LEU A 118 10.01 -2.34 2.05
C LEU A 118 10.73 -3.66 1.66
N SER A 119 10.10 -4.81 1.94
CA SER A 119 10.65 -6.15 1.72
C SER A 119 10.05 -6.87 0.50
N LEU A 120 9.51 -6.15 -0.48
CA LEU A 120 8.86 -6.73 -1.68
C LEU A 120 9.84 -7.25 -2.75
N ILE A 121 10.96 -7.82 -2.33
CA ILE A 121 11.44 -9.04 -2.96
C ILE A 121 10.98 -10.12 -1.98
N PRO A 122 9.86 -10.84 -2.23
CA PRO A 122 9.55 -11.98 -1.38
C PRO A 122 10.77 -12.90 -1.43
N ASP A 123 11.44 -13.08 -0.30
CA ASP A 123 12.44 -14.14 -0.19
C ASP A 123 11.72 -15.42 -0.63
N PRO A 124 12.24 -16.13 -1.64
CA PRO A 124 11.53 -17.26 -2.19
C PRO A 124 11.22 -18.22 -1.04
N SER A 125 9.94 -18.55 -0.90
CA SER A 125 9.47 -19.46 0.14
C SER A 125 10.27 -20.76 0.08
N GLU A 126 10.39 -21.48 1.19
CA GLU A 126 11.11 -22.76 1.21
C GLU A 126 10.58 -23.74 0.14
N VAL A 127 9.30 -23.61 -0.22
CA VAL A 127 8.65 -24.35 -1.31
C VAL A 127 9.16 -23.92 -2.68
N GLU A 128 9.27 -22.62 -2.95
CA GLU A 128 9.76 -22.09 -4.23
C GLU A 128 11.24 -22.41 -4.45
N GLN A 129 12.05 -22.34 -3.39
CA GLN A 129 13.45 -22.76 -3.45
C GLN A 129 13.59 -24.27 -3.70
N ALA A 130 12.79 -25.09 -3.01
CA ALA A 130 12.78 -26.54 -3.20
C ALA A 130 12.27 -26.93 -4.59
N LEU A 131 11.32 -26.17 -5.16
CA LEU A 131 10.80 -26.39 -6.51
C LEU A 131 11.82 -25.99 -7.58
N ALA A 132 12.53 -24.87 -7.41
CA ALA A 132 13.55 -24.42 -8.35
C ALA A 132 14.77 -25.37 -8.42
N ALA A 133 15.01 -26.15 -7.36
CA ALA A 133 16.07 -27.15 -7.31
C ALA A 133 15.70 -28.50 -7.96
N ILE A 134 14.46 -28.67 -8.43
CA ILE A 134 14.00 -29.90 -9.08
C ILE A 134 14.22 -29.81 -10.59
N ASP A 135 14.94 -30.78 -11.15
CA ASP A 135 15.00 -31.01 -12.60
C ASP A 135 14.01 -32.12 -12.98
N PRO A 136 12.89 -31.80 -13.68
CA PRO A 136 11.88 -32.79 -14.04
C PRO A 136 12.37 -33.87 -15.01
N ASP A 137 13.40 -33.57 -15.82
CA ASP A 137 13.86 -34.46 -16.88
C ASP A 137 14.79 -35.58 -16.36
N ASP A 138 15.32 -35.42 -15.14
CA ASP A 138 16.21 -36.40 -14.49
C ASP A 138 15.51 -37.21 -13.37
N LEU A 139 14.18 -37.11 -13.25
CA LEU A 139 13.42 -37.81 -12.21
C LEU A 139 12.70 -39.05 -12.73
N THR A 140 12.84 -40.16 -12.00
CA THR A 140 11.97 -41.32 -12.20
C THR A 140 10.55 -41.02 -11.71
N PRO A 141 9.51 -41.70 -12.23
CA PRO A 141 8.12 -41.47 -11.82
C PRO A 141 7.87 -41.58 -10.31
N ARG A 142 8.62 -42.45 -9.63
CA ARG A 142 8.54 -42.61 -8.17
C ARG A 142 9.17 -41.43 -7.42
N GLN A 143 10.31 -40.92 -7.89
CA GLN A 143 11.00 -39.77 -7.28
C GLN A 143 10.21 -38.47 -7.51
N ALA A 144 9.59 -38.32 -8.68
CA ALA A 144 8.70 -37.18 -8.96
C ALA A 144 7.51 -37.14 -7.97
N LEU A 145 6.89 -38.29 -7.71
CA LEU A 145 5.80 -38.39 -6.74
C LEU A 145 6.28 -38.06 -5.31
N GLU A 146 7.46 -38.52 -4.91
CA GLU A 146 8.06 -38.23 -3.61
C GLU A 146 8.38 -36.73 -3.44
N ALA A 147 8.88 -36.08 -4.50
CA ALA A 147 9.13 -34.65 -4.52
C ALA A 147 7.84 -33.84 -4.32
N LEU A 148 6.72 -34.24 -4.93
CA LEU A 148 5.41 -33.61 -4.72
C LEU A 148 4.92 -33.74 -3.27
N TYR A 149 5.08 -34.91 -2.65
CA TYR A 149 4.75 -35.09 -1.24
C TYR A 149 5.63 -34.25 -0.31
N ARG A 150 6.92 -34.10 -0.66
CA ARG A 150 7.85 -33.23 0.07
C ARG A 150 7.44 -31.77 -0.03
N LEU A 151 7.12 -31.28 -1.23
CA LEU A 151 6.65 -29.90 -1.45
C LEU A 151 5.36 -29.63 -0.68
N LYS A 152 4.40 -30.57 -0.69
CA LYS A 152 3.15 -30.46 0.07
C LYS A 152 3.35 -30.38 1.60
N LYS A 153 4.47 -30.90 2.11
CA LYS A 153 4.81 -30.82 3.54
C LYS A 153 5.48 -29.49 3.92
N LEU A 154 6.04 -28.79 2.93
CA LEU A 154 6.68 -27.47 3.09
C LEU A 154 5.68 -26.31 2.90
N MET A 155 4.50 -26.60 2.33
CA MET A 155 3.33 -25.71 2.31
C MET A 155 2.57 -25.76 3.62
#